data_AF-A0A0K8Q893-F1
#
_entry.id   AF-A0A0K8Q893-F1
#
_cell.length_a   1.000
_cell.length_b   1.000
_cell.length_c   1.000
_cell.angle_alpha   90.00
_cell.angle_beta   90.00
_cell.angle_gamma   90.00
#
_symmetry.space_group_name_H-M   'P 1'
#
loop_
_entity.id
_entity.type
_entity.pdbx_description
1 polymer ?
#
loop_
_entity_poly.entity_id
_entity_poly.type
_entity_poly.pdbx_seq_one_letter_code
_entity_poly.pdbx_strand_id
1 'polypeptide(L)'
;MRAPRTHFCKETGPCATRRPYFGSYGGRWMPESLIAALDELEDTFEKAKADPEFIAQIADLNKNYSGRPSLLTEAKRFSQHAGGVRIFLKREDLNHTGSHKINNVLGQALLAKRMGKTRVIAETGAGQHGVASATAAALLGLECVVYMGAEDCRRQALNVARMELLGATVIPVTSGSQTLKDAINEALRDWVANVDNTHYLLGTAAGAHPFPAMVRYFHEVIGEEARAQILEQTGRLPDAVCACIGGGSNAIGIFHGFLDDPSVKIYGFEAGGEGVDTGRHAATITLGKPGVLHGARSYLMQDDDGQTIESHSISAGLDYPGVGPEHSYLADIGRVTYEPITDSEAMEAFRLLCRTEGSSPPSSPRMHWLGPSRWASGSPPRAETQQRRSWSSTCPGAATRTLPPPRNGSTCWTRIRPKPSSPKRGNSCEHRPDHQQIGSRH
;
A
#
# COMPACT_ATOMS: atom_id res chain seq x y z
N MET A 1 26.37 8.16 -17.89
CA MET A 1 25.28 8.09 -18.89
C MET A 1 24.22 7.17 -18.32
N ARG A 2 22.99 7.66 -18.08
CA ARG A 2 21.88 6.77 -17.66
C ARG A 2 21.64 5.75 -18.78
N ALA A 3 21.39 4.50 -18.43
CA ALA A 3 20.85 3.53 -19.38
C ALA A 3 19.56 4.12 -20.02
N PRO A 4 19.26 3.82 -21.29
CA PRO A 4 18.03 4.32 -21.91
C PRO A 4 16.83 3.90 -21.07
N ARG A 5 16.07 4.89 -20.57
CA ARG A 5 14.82 4.67 -19.85
C ARG A 5 13.89 3.81 -20.70
N THR A 6 13.25 2.85 -20.06
CA THR A 6 12.33 1.86 -20.67
C THR A 6 11.29 2.52 -21.58
N HIS A 7 11.08 1.89 -22.74
CA HIS A 7 10.22 2.32 -23.83
C HIS A 7 8.73 2.07 -23.56
N PHE A 8 8.36 1.24 -22.57
CA PHE A 8 6.97 0.90 -22.23
C PHE A 8 6.06 2.11 -22.00
N CYS A 9 6.66 3.22 -21.55
CA CYS A 9 5.98 4.46 -21.18
C CYS A 9 6.44 5.68 -22.03
N LYS A 10 6.79 5.49 -23.31
CA LYS A 10 6.84 6.60 -24.28
C LYS A 10 5.43 6.95 -24.76
N GLU A 11 5.25 8.15 -25.32
CA GLU A 11 4.01 8.63 -25.98
C GLU A 11 3.47 7.71 -27.09
N THR A 12 4.20 6.63 -27.43
CA THR A 12 3.85 5.65 -28.45
C THR A 12 3.79 4.20 -27.94
N GLY A 13 3.97 3.96 -26.62
CA GLY A 13 3.83 2.63 -26.00
C GLY A 13 2.37 2.28 -25.63
N PRO A 14 2.06 1.06 -25.14
CA PRO A 14 0.71 0.70 -24.70
C PRO A 14 0.16 1.63 -23.61
N CYS A 15 1.05 2.23 -22.81
CA CYS A 15 0.75 3.23 -21.80
C CYS A 15 0.47 4.64 -22.37
N ALA A 16 0.48 4.83 -23.69
CA ALA A 16 0.24 6.11 -24.38
C ALA A 16 -1.23 6.57 -24.35
N THR A 17 -1.95 6.33 -23.26
CA THR A 17 -3.20 7.04 -23.00
C THR A 17 -2.87 8.45 -22.49
N ARG A 18 -3.61 9.44 -23.00
CA ARG A 18 -3.58 10.84 -22.56
C ARG A 18 -3.37 10.91 -21.04
N ARG A 19 -2.30 11.59 -20.59
CA ARG A 19 -2.26 12.10 -19.22
C ARG A 19 -3.63 12.73 -18.92
N PRO A 20 -4.24 12.45 -17.76
CA PRO A 20 -3.67 11.84 -16.54
C PRO A 20 -3.90 10.32 -16.32
N TYR A 21 -3.99 9.49 -17.37
CA TYR A 21 -4.40 8.07 -17.25
C TYR A 21 -3.37 7.03 -17.75
N PHE A 22 -3.39 5.84 -17.13
CA PHE A 22 -2.77 4.58 -17.56
C PHE A 22 -3.88 3.63 -18.04
N GLY A 23 -4.10 3.53 -19.35
CA GLY A 23 -5.30 2.87 -19.87
C GLY A 23 -6.56 3.57 -19.35
N SER A 24 -7.41 2.83 -18.64
CA SER A 24 -8.62 3.35 -17.97
C SER A 24 -8.41 3.81 -16.52
N TYR A 25 -7.20 3.69 -15.98
CA TYR A 25 -6.89 3.92 -14.56
C TYR A 25 -6.10 5.22 -14.35
N GLY A 26 -6.18 5.80 -13.16
CA GLY A 26 -5.57 7.08 -12.81
C GLY A 26 -6.59 8.21 -12.78
N GLY A 27 -6.22 9.37 -13.33
CA GLY A 27 -7.06 10.56 -13.28
C GLY A 27 -6.76 11.50 -12.12
N ARG A 28 -7.65 12.50 -11.98
CA ARG A 28 -7.65 13.49 -10.88
C ARG A 28 -9.04 13.55 -10.26
N TRP A 29 -9.30 12.62 -9.35
CA TRP A 29 -10.58 12.51 -8.66
C TRP A 29 -10.51 13.18 -7.29
N MET A 30 -10.18 14.47 -7.29
CA MET A 30 -9.94 15.27 -6.09
C MET A 30 -10.91 16.45 -6.02
N PRO A 31 -11.15 17.03 -4.82
CA PRO A 31 -11.90 18.26 -4.69
C PRO A 31 -11.27 19.39 -5.51
N GLU A 32 -12.09 20.29 -6.05
CA GLU A 32 -11.67 21.44 -6.87
C GLU A 32 -10.57 22.27 -6.19
N SER A 33 -10.64 22.40 -4.86
CA SER A 33 -9.66 23.13 -4.04
C SER A 33 -8.22 22.60 -4.14
N LEU A 34 -8.02 21.35 -4.57
CA LEU A 34 -6.68 20.76 -4.73
C LEU A 34 -6.20 20.74 -6.17
N ILE A 35 -7.03 21.09 -7.15
CA ILE A 35 -6.67 20.99 -8.57
C ILE A 35 -5.52 21.95 -8.92
N ALA A 36 -5.58 23.19 -8.46
CA ALA A 36 -4.50 24.17 -8.69
C ALA A 36 -3.15 23.72 -8.10
N ALA A 37 -3.16 23.07 -6.93
CA ALA A 37 -1.96 22.53 -6.31
C ALA A 37 -1.40 21.31 -7.06
N LEU A 38 -2.27 20.48 -7.63
CA LEU A 38 -1.87 19.37 -8.48
C LEU A 38 -1.31 19.86 -9.82
N ASP A 39 -1.82 20.96 -10.37
CA ASP A 39 -1.30 21.62 -11.57
C ASP A 39 0.09 22.23 -11.30
N GLU A 40 0.27 22.96 -10.20
CA GLU A 40 1.56 23.50 -9.75
C GLU A 40 2.59 22.37 -9.59
N LEU A 41 2.18 21.27 -8.95
CA LEU A 41 3.03 20.10 -8.75
C LEU A 41 3.41 19.42 -10.06
N GLU A 42 2.45 19.23 -11.00
CA GLU A 42 2.75 18.61 -12.29
C GLU A 42 3.71 19.47 -13.11
N ASP A 43 3.44 20.76 -13.23
CA ASP A 43 4.29 21.68 -13.98
C ASP A 43 5.72 21.73 -13.40
N THR A 44 5.82 21.84 -12.08
CA THR A 44 7.12 21.83 -11.39
C THR A 44 7.86 20.50 -11.60
N PHE A 45 7.15 19.38 -11.50
CA PHE A 45 7.73 18.06 -11.71
C PHE A 45 8.22 17.86 -13.14
N GLU A 46 7.44 18.24 -14.16
CA GLU A 46 7.85 18.09 -15.56
C GLU A 46 9.05 18.98 -15.90
N LYS A 47 9.07 20.22 -15.40
CA LYS A 47 10.24 21.11 -15.52
C LYS A 47 11.46 20.52 -14.82
N ALA A 48 11.31 20.00 -13.60
CA ALA A 48 12.40 19.41 -12.82
C ALA A 48 13.00 18.16 -13.48
N LYS A 49 12.19 17.33 -14.15
CA LYS A 49 12.69 16.15 -14.90
C LYS A 49 13.56 16.50 -16.10
N ALA A 50 13.37 17.68 -16.68
CA ALA A 50 14.15 18.18 -17.81
C ALA A 50 15.39 18.98 -17.35
N ASP A 51 15.43 19.38 -16.09
CA ASP A 51 16.48 20.22 -15.52
C ASP A 51 17.71 19.38 -15.08
N PRO A 52 18.88 19.58 -15.71
CA PRO A 52 20.12 18.87 -15.34
C PRO A 52 20.55 19.12 -13.90
N GLU A 53 20.27 20.30 -13.34
CA GLU A 53 20.64 20.63 -11.96
C GLU A 53 19.82 19.81 -10.96
N PHE A 54 18.51 19.68 -11.17
CA PHE A 54 17.66 18.81 -10.36
C PHE A 54 18.15 17.36 -10.39
N ILE A 55 18.45 16.86 -11.59
CA ILE A 55 18.92 15.50 -11.79
C ILE A 55 20.24 15.27 -11.06
N ALA A 56 21.16 16.25 -11.10
CA ALA A 56 22.42 16.20 -10.39
C ALA A 56 22.24 16.22 -8.87
N GLN A 57 21.35 17.06 -8.35
CA GLN A 57 21.02 17.10 -6.92
C GLN A 57 20.43 15.77 -6.42
N ILE A 58 19.50 15.18 -7.17
CA ILE A 58 18.95 13.85 -6.85
C ILE A 58 20.04 12.78 -6.88
N ALA A 59 20.92 12.80 -7.90
CA ALA A 59 22.01 11.84 -8.01
C ALA A 59 23.01 11.97 -6.84
N ASP A 60 23.32 13.19 -6.43
CA ASP A 60 24.18 13.48 -5.28
C ASP A 60 23.55 12.95 -3.98
N LEU A 61 22.29 13.30 -3.70
CA LEU A 61 21.57 12.79 -2.52
C LEU A 61 21.46 11.26 -2.55
N ASN A 62 21.21 10.67 -3.72
CA ASN A 62 21.15 9.23 -3.86
C ASN A 62 22.49 8.59 -3.43
N LYS A 63 23.61 9.11 -3.95
CA LYS A 63 24.94 8.56 -3.69
C LYS A 63 25.45 8.86 -2.27
N ASN A 64 25.40 10.13 -1.87
CA ASN A 64 26.12 10.64 -0.71
C ASN A 64 25.26 10.74 0.56
N TYR A 65 23.94 10.62 0.44
CA TYR A 65 23.03 10.64 1.60
C TYR A 65 22.27 9.32 1.77
N SER A 66 21.59 8.84 0.73
CA SER A 66 20.76 7.64 0.85
C SER A 66 21.52 6.31 0.72
N GLY A 67 22.75 6.34 0.21
CA GLY A 67 23.63 5.17 0.12
C GLY A 67 23.45 4.32 -1.14
N ARG A 68 23.04 4.92 -2.27
CA ARG A 68 22.86 4.23 -3.56
C ARG A 68 24.16 4.11 -4.36
N PRO A 69 24.31 3.08 -5.23
CA PRO A 69 23.33 2.04 -5.54
C PRO A 69 23.17 1.03 -4.41
N SER A 70 21.92 0.57 -4.17
CA SER A 70 21.68 -0.48 -3.19
C SER A 70 22.21 -1.81 -3.71
N LEU A 71 22.66 -2.70 -2.82
CA LEU A 71 23.29 -3.96 -3.22
C LEU A 71 22.28 -4.94 -3.84
N LEU A 72 22.78 -5.86 -4.66
CA LEU A 72 22.06 -7.05 -5.11
C LEU A 72 22.77 -8.29 -4.55
N THR A 73 22.13 -9.01 -3.63
CA THR A 73 22.73 -10.13 -2.89
C THR A 73 22.11 -11.46 -3.29
N GLU A 74 22.92 -12.43 -3.72
CA GLU A 74 22.45 -13.80 -3.95
C GLU A 74 22.24 -14.53 -2.61
N ALA A 75 20.99 -14.93 -2.31
CA ALA A 75 20.59 -15.61 -1.07
C ALA A 75 20.70 -17.14 -1.21
N LYS A 76 21.93 -17.64 -1.16
CA LYS A 76 22.28 -19.04 -1.46
C LYS A 76 21.74 -20.07 -0.46
N ARG A 77 21.51 -19.68 0.80
CA ARG A 77 20.97 -20.60 1.83
C ARG A 77 19.46 -20.58 1.79
N PHE A 78 18.86 -19.40 1.61
CA PHE A 78 17.42 -19.27 1.41
C PHE A 78 16.94 -20.02 0.17
N SER A 79 17.71 -20.02 -0.93
CA SER A 79 17.34 -20.73 -2.17
C SER A 79 17.11 -22.23 -2.02
N GLN A 80 17.73 -22.86 -1.02
CA GLN A 80 17.53 -24.28 -0.72
C GLN A 80 16.09 -24.57 -0.30
N HIS A 81 15.40 -23.59 0.27
CA HIS A 81 13.99 -23.69 0.67
C HIS A 81 13.01 -23.38 -0.49
N ALA A 82 13.53 -22.96 -1.65
CA ALA A 82 12.75 -22.52 -2.80
C ALA A 82 12.87 -23.45 -4.01
N GLY A 83 13.20 -24.73 -3.79
CA GLY A 83 13.36 -25.71 -4.87
C GLY A 83 14.63 -25.52 -5.71
N GLY A 84 15.67 -24.89 -5.16
CA GLY A 84 16.97 -24.73 -5.82
C GLY A 84 17.06 -23.59 -6.83
N VAL A 85 16.04 -22.73 -6.92
CA VAL A 85 16.09 -21.52 -7.76
C VAL A 85 17.08 -20.50 -7.19
N ARG A 86 17.81 -19.80 -8.05
CA ARG A 86 18.72 -18.72 -7.61
C ARG A 86 17.92 -17.48 -7.24
N ILE A 87 18.18 -16.94 -6.05
CA ILE A 87 17.41 -15.82 -5.49
C ILE A 87 18.35 -14.65 -5.28
N PHE A 88 17.96 -13.50 -5.80
CA PHE A 88 18.68 -12.25 -5.61
C PHE A 88 17.80 -11.26 -4.88
N LEU A 89 18.34 -10.70 -3.79
CA LEU A 89 17.68 -9.70 -2.97
C LEU A 89 18.19 -8.32 -3.37
N LYS A 90 17.31 -7.47 -3.89
CA LYS A 90 17.62 -6.04 -4.10
C LYS A 90 17.49 -5.31 -2.77
N ARG A 91 18.63 -4.90 -2.20
CA ARG A 91 18.81 -4.52 -0.79
C ARG A 91 18.39 -3.09 -0.47
N GLU A 92 17.15 -2.73 -0.77
CA GLU A 92 16.57 -1.43 -0.39
C GLU A 92 16.41 -1.27 1.14
N ASP A 93 16.55 -2.36 1.91
CA ASP A 93 16.63 -2.35 3.37
C ASP A 93 17.88 -1.65 3.91
N LEU A 94 18.94 -1.55 3.09
CA LEU A 94 20.21 -0.91 3.46
C LEU A 94 20.25 0.60 3.14
N ASN A 95 19.24 1.12 2.48
CA ASN A 95 19.17 2.56 2.22
C ASN A 95 19.10 3.32 3.55
N HIS A 96 19.54 4.58 3.55
CA HIS A 96 19.28 5.46 4.68
C HIS A 96 17.79 5.47 5.03
N THR A 97 17.46 5.50 6.32
CA THR A 97 16.11 5.27 6.91
C THR A 97 15.57 3.83 6.88
N GLY A 98 16.22 2.91 6.15
CA GLY A 98 15.93 1.46 6.20
C GLY A 98 14.85 0.96 5.22
N SER A 99 14.52 1.73 4.18
CA SER A 99 13.59 1.28 3.14
C SER A 99 13.73 2.02 1.81
N HIS A 100 12.98 1.56 0.80
CA HIS A 100 12.86 2.21 -0.51
C HIS A 100 12.17 3.59 -0.47
N LYS A 101 11.51 3.96 0.64
CA LYS A 101 10.73 5.20 0.75
C LYS A 101 11.59 6.46 0.64
N ILE A 102 12.86 6.37 1.05
CA ILE A 102 13.81 7.50 1.00
C ILE A 102 13.96 8.07 -0.42
N ASN A 103 13.90 7.21 -1.45
CA ASN A 103 14.04 7.60 -2.85
C ASN A 103 12.98 8.65 -3.25
N ASN A 104 11.73 8.42 -2.82
CA ASN A 104 10.60 9.28 -3.15
C ASN A 104 10.56 10.57 -2.35
N VAL A 105 10.79 10.49 -1.03
CA VAL A 105 10.69 11.67 -0.17
C VAL A 105 11.77 12.69 -0.48
N LEU A 106 12.99 12.27 -0.86
CA LEU A 106 14.04 13.21 -1.28
C LEU A 106 13.64 13.95 -2.55
N GLY A 107 13.07 13.22 -3.51
CA GLY A 107 12.53 13.78 -4.74
C GLY A 107 11.42 14.80 -4.50
N GLN A 108 10.39 14.40 -3.77
CA GLN A 108 9.25 15.28 -3.49
C GLN A 108 9.61 16.46 -2.57
N ALA A 109 10.48 16.28 -1.58
CA ALA A 109 10.89 17.39 -0.71
C ALA A 109 11.73 18.44 -1.46
N LEU A 110 12.55 18.02 -2.44
CA LEU A 110 13.20 18.97 -3.35
C LEU A 110 12.19 19.70 -4.24
N LEU A 111 11.15 19.03 -4.73
CA LEU A 111 10.06 19.68 -5.46
C LEU A 111 9.30 20.68 -4.57
N ALA A 112 9.04 20.33 -3.31
CA ALA A 112 8.42 21.24 -2.33
C ALA A 112 9.22 22.53 -2.19
N LYS A 113 10.55 22.45 -2.06
CA LYS A 113 11.43 23.63 -2.03
C LYS A 113 11.38 24.45 -3.32
N ARG A 114 11.30 23.79 -4.48
CA ARG A 114 11.19 24.48 -5.77
C ARG A 114 9.87 25.25 -5.92
N MET A 115 8.79 24.71 -5.38
CA MET A 115 7.49 25.39 -5.29
C MET A 115 7.43 26.45 -4.18
N GLY A 116 8.53 26.69 -3.45
CA GLY A 116 8.57 27.66 -2.35
C GLY A 116 7.76 27.24 -1.12
N LYS A 117 7.37 25.96 -1.00
CA LYS A 117 6.64 25.45 0.16
C LYS A 117 7.59 25.36 1.35
N THR A 118 7.12 25.78 2.52
CA THR A 118 7.91 25.80 3.76
C THR A 118 7.53 24.65 4.69
N ARG A 119 6.41 23.99 4.41
CA ARG A 119 5.83 22.93 5.22
C ARG A 119 5.55 21.70 4.37
N VAL A 120 5.78 20.52 4.93
CA VAL A 120 5.42 19.24 4.34
C VAL A 120 4.55 18.43 5.28
N ILE A 121 3.60 17.71 4.70
CA ILE A 121 2.77 16.75 5.42
C ILE A 121 2.88 15.37 4.80
N ALA A 122 2.72 14.32 5.61
CA ALA A 122 2.74 12.93 5.15
C ALA A 122 1.80 12.07 5.98
N GLU A 123 1.28 10.99 5.40
CA GLU A 123 0.63 9.89 6.13
C GLU A 123 1.65 8.80 6.48
N THR A 124 1.39 7.96 7.48
CA THR A 124 2.15 6.72 7.64
C THR A 124 1.37 5.66 8.41
N GLY A 125 1.54 4.39 8.02
CA GLY A 125 1.05 3.23 8.77
C GLY A 125 2.21 2.61 9.56
N ALA A 126 3.01 1.76 8.91
CA ALA A 126 4.21 1.15 9.51
C ALA A 126 5.30 2.14 10.03
N GLY A 127 5.15 3.45 9.84
CA GLY A 127 6.11 4.47 10.29
C GLY A 127 7.25 4.77 9.31
N GLN A 128 7.56 3.87 8.37
CA GLN A 128 8.70 4.01 7.46
C GLN A 128 8.62 5.25 6.54
N HIS A 129 7.44 5.54 5.96
CA HIS A 129 7.27 6.74 5.13
C HIS A 129 7.33 8.02 5.97
N GLY A 130 6.74 8.00 7.15
CA GLY A 130 6.84 9.11 8.11
C GLY A 130 8.28 9.42 8.53
N VAL A 131 9.08 8.40 8.90
CA VAL A 131 10.50 8.57 9.23
C VAL A 131 11.29 9.12 8.04
N ALA A 132 11.04 8.61 6.82
CA ALA A 132 11.69 9.11 5.61
C ALA A 132 11.31 10.57 5.32
N SER A 133 10.03 10.94 5.49
CA SER A 133 9.53 12.30 5.30
C SER A 133 10.11 13.27 6.33
N ALA A 134 10.15 12.89 7.61
CA ALA A 134 10.79 13.64 8.68
C ALA A 134 12.30 13.85 8.40
N THR A 135 12.97 12.81 7.90
CA THR A 135 14.40 12.86 7.55
C THR A 135 14.65 13.84 6.41
N ALA A 136 13.88 13.76 5.32
CA ALA A 136 14.00 14.68 4.18
C ALA A 136 13.68 16.12 4.57
N ALA A 137 12.67 16.33 5.41
CA ALA A 137 12.29 17.65 5.90
C ALA A 137 13.38 18.26 6.78
N ALA A 138 13.94 17.49 7.72
CA ALA A 138 15.06 17.92 8.56
C ALA A 138 16.30 18.30 7.74
N LEU A 139 16.64 17.48 6.73
CA LEU A 139 17.77 17.74 5.83
C LEU A 139 17.59 19.05 5.04
N LEU A 140 16.37 19.33 4.61
CA LEU A 140 16.08 20.41 3.66
C LEU A 140 15.55 21.70 4.32
N GLY A 141 15.35 21.68 5.63
CA GLY A 141 14.87 22.81 6.43
C GLY A 141 13.37 23.09 6.26
N LEU A 142 12.56 22.03 6.20
CA LEU A 142 11.10 22.11 6.05
C LEU A 142 10.42 21.74 7.37
N GLU A 143 9.32 22.42 7.72
CA GLU A 143 8.43 21.95 8.79
C GLU A 143 7.77 20.63 8.35
N CYS A 144 7.72 19.64 9.24
CA CYS A 144 7.14 18.32 8.92
C CYS A 144 6.06 17.92 9.91
N VAL A 145 4.88 17.59 9.38
CA VAL A 145 3.77 17.01 10.15
C VAL A 145 3.41 15.64 9.57
N VAL A 146 3.40 14.61 10.41
CA VAL A 146 3.10 13.24 10.01
C VAL A 146 1.80 12.78 10.69
N TYR A 147 0.81 12.45 9.86
CA TYR A 147 -0.43 11.82 10.29
C TYR A 147 -0.25 10.31 10.38
N MET A 148 -0.62 9.72 11.52
CA MET A 148 -0.46 8.29 11.76
C MET A 148 -1.64 7.77 12.56
N GLY A 149 -2.22 6.63 12.16
CA GLY A 149 -3.34 6.04 12.88
C GLY A 149 -2.98 5.75 14.34
N ALA A 150 -3.89 5.99 15.29
CA ALA A 150 -3.58 5.84 16.72
C ALA A 150 -3.21 4.40 17.11
N GLU A 151 -3.80 3.39 16.44
CA GLU A 151 -3.40 1.99 16.58
C GLU A 151 -1.97 1.77 16.07
N ASP A 152 -1.64 2.33 14.91
CA ASP A 152 -0.31 2.24 14.31
C ASP A 152 0.76 2.96 15.16
N CYS A 153 0.45 4.13 15.73
CA CYS A 153 1.31 4.84 16.68
C CYS A 153 1.70 3.93 17.86
N ARG A 154 0.74 3.17 18.40
CA ARG A 154 0.98 2.24 19.50
C ARG A 154 1.86 1.06 19.07
N ARG A 155 1.55 0.46 17.92
CA ARG A 155 2.28 -0.72 17.40
C ARG A 155 3.70 -0.37 16.95
N GLN A 156 3.93 0.86 16.49
CA GLN A 156 5.18 1.31 15.87
C GLN A 156 5.83 2.47 16.66
N ALA A 157 5.75 2.43 17.99
CA ALA A 157 6.25 3.48 18.88
C ALA A 157 7.71 3.88 18.62
N LEU A 158 8.57 2.94 18.19
CA LEU A 158 9.95 3.23 17.82
C LEU A 158 10.06 4.19 16.62
N ASN A 159 9.19 4.05 15.62
CA ASN A 159 9.19 4.94 14.46
C ASN A 159 8.57 6.29 14.82
N VAL A 160 7.58 6.35 15.72
CA VAL A 160 7.06 7.61 16.28
C VAL A 160 8.19 8.41 16.94
N ALA A 161 8.92 7.80 17.88
CA ALA A 161 10.04 8.44 18.56
C ALA A 161 11.14 8.91 17.58
N ARG A 162 11.43 8.13 16.52
CA ARG A 162 12.38 8.54 15.48
C ARG A 162 11.92 9.79 14.71
N MET A 163 10.63 9.89 14.39
CA MET A 163 10.08 11.07 13.71
C MET A 163 10.19 12.32 14.59
N GLU A 164 9.85 12.19 15.88
CA GLU A 164 9.94 13.30 16.84
C GLU A 164 11.38 13.76 17.05
N LEU A 165 12.35 12.82 17.14
CA LEU A 165 13.78 13.15 17.22
C LEU A 165 14.32 13.88 15.98
N LEU A 166 13.71 13.63 14.81
CA LEU A 166 14.00 14.35 13.57
C LEU A 166 13.30 15.72 13.50
N GLY A 167 12.53 16.10 14.52
CA GLY A 167 11.84 17.39 14.60
C GLY A 167 10.46 17.41 13.91
N ALA A 168 9.93 16.26 13.50
CA ALA A 168 8.58 16.20 12.94
C ALA A 168 7.51 16.16 14.05
N THR A 169 6.36 16.79 13.79
CA THR A 169 5.18 16.66 14.63
C THR A 169 4.38 15.43 14.21
N VAL A 170 4.16 14.47 15.11
CA VAL A 170 3.35 13.29 14.83
C VAL A 170 1.94 13.51 15.38
N ILE A 171 0.93 13.39 14.51
CA ILE A 171 -0.49 13.55 14.87
C ILE A 171 -1.18 12.18 14.85
N PRO A 172 -1.54 11.62 16.03
CA PRO A 172 -2.32 10.39 16.12
C PRO A 172 -3.76 10.61 15.62
N VAL A 173 -4.18 9.84 14.61
CA VAL A 173 -5.54 9.86 14.06
C VAL A 173 -6.41 8.85 14.79
N THR A 174 -7.42 9.34 15.50
CA THR A 174 -8.34 8.55 16.34
C THR A 174 -9.69 8.28 15.69
N SER A 175 -9.93 8.84 14.49
CA SER A 175 -11.14 8.61 13.69
C SER A 175 -11.08 7.28 12.95
N GLY A 176 -12.26 6.73 12.63
CA GLY A 176 -12.40 5.54 11.78
C GLY A 176 -11.75 4.28 12.37
N SER A 177 -11.06 3.53 11.50
CA SER A 177 -10.29 2.33 11.85
C SER A 177 -8.99 2.63 12.61
N GLN A 178 -8.58 3.90 12.67
CA GLN A 178 -7.33 4.35 13.30
C GLN A 178 -6.08 3.74 12.65
N THR A 179 -6.13 3.54 11.33
CA THR A 179 -5.05 2.97 10.50
C THR A 179 -4.63 3.93 9.39
N LEU A 180 -3.79 3.46 8.45
CA LEU A 180 -3.28 4.21 7.30
C LEU A 180 -4.37 4.93 6.48
N LYS A 181 -5.54 4.30 6.26
CA LYS A 181 -6.64 4.93 5.51
C LYS A 181 -7.09 6.24 6.16
N ASP A 182 -7.25 6.24 7.48
CA ASP A 182 -7.71 7.42 8.22
C ASP A 182 -6.62 8.49 8.29
N ALA A 183 -5.35 8.08 8.39
CA ALA A 183 -4.21 8.99 8.28
C ALA A 183 -4.14 9.72 6.92
N ILE A 184 -4.44 9.04 5.81
CA ILE A 184 -4.55 9.67 4.48
C ILE A 184 -5.67 10.70 4.47
N ASN A 185 -6.83 10.37 5.03
CA ASN A 185 -7.98 11.29 5.06
C ASN A 185 -7.67 12.58 5.83
N GLU A 186 -7.02 12.48 6.99
CA GLU A 186 -6.62 13.66 7.77
C GLU A 186 -5.51 14.47 7.09
N ALA A 187 -4.51 13.81 6.48
CA ALA A 187 -3.48 14.49 5.69
C ALA A 187 -4.08 15.25 4.49
N LEU A 188 -5.06 14.68 3.79
CA LEU A 188 -5.76 15.36 2.70
C LEU A 188 -6.58 16.56 3.20
N ARG A 189 -7.22 16.47 4.38
CA ARG A 189 -7.95 17.59 4.99
C ARG A 189 -7.02 18.73 5.37
N ASP A 190 -5.88 18.43 5.96
CA ASP A 190 -4.82 19.42 6.23
C ASP A 190 -4.37 20.07 4.93
N TRP A 191 -4.09 19.26 3.90
CA TRP A 191 -3.62 19.80 2.63
C TRP A 191 -4.59 20.81 2.03
N VAL A 192 -5.89 20.53 2.05
CA VAL A 192 -6.92 21.46 1.59
C VAL A 192 -6.89 22.77 2.38
N ALA A 193 -6.68 22.71 3.69
CA ALA A 193 -6.69 23.89 4.56
C ALA A 193 -5.41 24.74 4.43
N ASN A 194 -4.27 24.13 4.07
CA ASN A 194 -2.95 24.76 4.11
C ASN A 194 -2.21 24.72 2.76
N VAL A 195 -2.95 24.60 1.65
CA VAL A 195 -2.42 24.32 0.31
C VAL A 195 -1.36 25.33 -0.19
N ASP A 196 -1.45 26.58 0.25
CA ASP A 196 -0.58 27.67 -0.19
C ASP A 196 0.88 27.46 0.24
N ASN A 197 1.11 27.01 1.48
CA ASN A 197 2.43 26.86 2.07
C ASN A 197 2.87 25.40 2.26
N THR A 198 1.96 24.44 2.06
CA THR A 198 2.17 23.03 2.39
C THR A 198 2.24 22.15 1.14
N HIS A 199 3.24 21.27 1.08
CA HIS A 199 3.29 20.17 0.12
C HIS A 199 2.93 18.83 0.79
N TYR A 200 2.04 18.06 0.16
CA TYR A 200 1.71 16.71 0.59
C TYR A 200 2.68 15.68 0.01
N LEU A 201 3.54 15.11 0.86
CA LEU A 201 4.46 14.02 0.53
C LEU A 201 3.72 12.69 0.50
N LEU A 202 3.03 12.39 -0.61
CA LEU A 202 2.29 11.13 -0.76
C LEU A 202 3.27 9.94 -0.83
N GLY A 203 3.03 8.92 -0.01
CA GLY A 203 4.02 7.89 0.26
C GLY A 203 4.08 6.70 -0.69
N THR A 204 3.19 6.60 -1.67
CA THR A 204 3.10 5.44 -2.57
C THR A 204 2.72 5.80 -4.01
N ALA A 205 2.86 4.88 -4.96
CA ALA A 205 2.52 5.11 -6.36
C ALA A 205 1.00 5.06 -6.63
N ALA A 206 0.23 5.78 -5.82
CA ALA A 206 -1.21 5.93 -5.90
C ALA A 206 -1.57 7.43 -5.81
N GLY A 207 -2.85 7.73 -5.61
CA GLY A 207 -3.32 9.10 -5.55
C GLY A 207 -3.60 9.73 -6.92
N ALA A 208 -4.11 10.95 -6.91
CA ALA A 208 -4.35 11.71 -8.13
C ALA A 208 -3.06 12.01 -8.90
N HIS A 209 -3.15 12.09 -10.23
CA HIS A 209 -2.06 12.60 -11.06
C HIS A 209 -1.64 14.01 -10.59
N PRO A 210 -0.34 14.30 -10.39
CA PRO A 210 0.82 13.57 -10.92
C PRO A 210 1.47 12.53 -9.98
N PHE A 211 0.92 12.27 -8.79
CA PHE A 211 1.58 11.43 -7.78
C PHE A 211 1.99 10.03 -8.26
N PRO A 212 1.14 9.22 -8.94
CA PRO A 212 1.54 7.89 -9.39
C PRO A 212 2.79 7.91 -10.30
N ALA A 213 2.79 8.79 -11.31
CA ALA A 213 3.90 8.93 -12.24
C ALA A 213 5.16 9.51 -11.58
N MET A 214 4.98 10.47 -10.68
CA MET A 214 6.08 11.09 -9.93
C MET A 214 6.75 10.14 -8.95
N VAL A 215 5.95 9.43 -8.16
CA VAL A 215 6.45 8.45 -7.19
C VAL A 215 7.16 7.32 -7.93
N ARG A 216 6.60 6.83 -9.04
CA ARG A 216 7.27 5.85 -9.91
C ARG A 216 8.64 6.38 -10.37
N TYR A 217 8.69 7.58 -10.93
CA TYR A 217 9.93 8.20 -11.43
C TYR A 217 11.05 8.19 -10.39
N PHE A 218 10.75 8.53 -9.14
CA PHE A 218 11.75 8.52 -8.06
C PHE A 218 12.15 7.10 -7.63
N HIS A 219 11.33 6.08 -7.89
CA HIS A 219 11.65 4.68 -7.60
C HIS A 219 12.23 3.91 -8.80
N GLU A 220 12.20 4.43 -10.04
CA GLU A 220 12.75 3.78 -11.25
C GLU A 220 14.23 3.38 -11.08
N VAL A 221 14.97 4.12 -10.24
CA VAL A 221 16.38 3.82 -9.89
C VAL A 221 16.57 2.41 -9.34
N ILE A 222 15.56 1.82 -8.69
CA ILE A 222 15.62 0.46 -8.15
C ILE A 222 15.76 -0.55 -9.29
N GLY A 223 14.91 -0.43 -10.32
CA GLY A 223 14.92 -1.28 -11.50
C GLY A 223 16.16 -1.06 -12.37
N GLU A 224 16.56 0.20 -12.58
CA GLU A 224 17.78 0.56 -13.33
C GLU A 224 19.02 -0.12 -12.73
N GLU A 225 19.20 -0.03 -11.41
CA GLU A 225 20.32 -0.66 -10.71
C GLU A 225 20.21 -2.18 -10.69
N ALA A 226 19.03 -2.73 -10.39
CA ALA A 226 18.82 -4.18 -10.34
C ALA A 226 19.12 -4.84 -11.68
N ARG A 227 18.71 -4.21 -12.79
CA ARG A 227 18.99 -4.67 -14.16
C ARG A 227 20.49 -4.66 -14.47
N ALA A 228 21.20 -3.59 -14.12
CA ALA A 228 22.65 -3.52 -14.31
C ALA A 228 23.38 -4.60 -13.50
N GLN A 229 23.02 -4.72 -12.22
CA GLN A 229 23.65 -5.65 -11.27
C GLN A 229 23.39 -7.12 -11.61
N ILE A 230 22.17 -7.49 -12.04
CA ILE A 230 21.88 -8.88 -12.40
C ILE A 230 22.61 -9.31 -13.68
N LEU A 231 22.73 -8.41 -14.66
CA LEU A 231 23.50 -8.64 -15.87
C LEU A 231 25.00 -8.81 -15.55
N GLU A 232 25.53 -7.98 -14.64
CA GLU A 232 26.91 -8.11 -14.17
C GLU A 232 27.16 -9.43 -13.43
N GLN A 233 26.28 -9.81 -12.50
CA GLN A 233 26.47 -11.00 -11.66
C GLN A 233 26.17 -12.33 -12.37
N THR A 234 25.34 -12.32 -13.42
CA THR A 234 24.84 -13.56 -14.05
C THR A 234 25.03 -13.65 -15.55
N GLY A 235 25.40 -12.55 -16.22
CA GLY A 235 25.54 -12.48 -17.67
C GLY A 235 24.21 -12.51 -18.44
N ARG A 236 23.06 -12.49 -17.75
CA ARG A 236 21.73 -12.56 -18.37
C ARG A 236 20.67 -11.82 -17.55
N LEU A 237 19.51 -11.59 -18.17
CA LEU A 237 18.32 -11.09 -17.47
C LEU A 237 17.74 -12.17 -16.54
N PRO A 238 17.03 -11.77 -15.46
CA PRO A 238 16.40 -12.71 -14.55
C PRO A 238 15.22 -13.43 -15.20
N ASP A 239 14.93 -14.65 -14.76
CA ASP A 239 13.75 -15.40 -15.22
C ASP A 239 12.44 -14.78 -14.68
N ALA A 240 12.51 -14.18 -13.49
CA ALA A 240 11.40 -13.47 -12.86
C ALA A 240 11.87 -12.33 -11.95
N VAL A 241 11.03 -11.30 -11.82
CA VAL A 241 11.17 -10.21 -10.84
C VAL A 241 9.92 -10.13 -9.98
N CYS A 242 10.12 -10.04 -8.67
CA CYS A 242 9.06 -10.14 -7.68
C CYS A 242 9.09 -8.94 -6.73
N ALA A 243 7.93 -8.44 -6.32
CA ALA A 243 7.84 -7.39 -5.30
C ALA A 243 6.50 -7.41 -4.56
N CYS A 244 6.48 -6.88 -3.33
CA CYS A 244 5.24 -6.77 -2.54
C CYS A 244 4.39 -5.56 -2.95
N ILE A 245 3.08 -5.71 -2.89
CA ILE A 245 2.09 -4.72 -3.35
C ILE A 245 1.22 -4.29 -2.17
N GLY A 246 1.50 -3.09 -1.65
CA GLY A 246 0.52 -2.28 -0.93
C GLY A 246 -0.05 -1.28 -1.92
N GLY A 247 0.29 0.01 -1.75
CA GLY A 247 0.02 1.00 -2.80
C GLY A 247 0.93 0.90 -4.05
N GLY A 248 2.00 0.09 -4.02
CA GLY A 248 2.78 -0.28 -5.23
C GLY A 248 4.14 0.39 -5.48
N SER A 249 4.60 1.34 -4.66
CA SER A 249 5.79 2.15 -5.02
C SER A 249 7.11 1.38 -5.21
N ASN A 250 7.39 0.39 -4.35
CA ASN A 250 8.60 -0.45 -4.48
C ASN A 250 8.53 -1.31 -5.74
N ALA A 251 7.36 -1.89 -5.98
CA ALA A 251 7.12 -2.84 -7.03
C ALA A 251 7.21 -2.16 -8.40
N ILE A 252 6.50 -1.05 -8.58
CA ILE A 252 6.59 -0.33 -9.86
C ILE A 252 8.00 0.17 -10.13
N GLY A 253 8.74 0.59 -9.09
CA GLY A 253 10.13 1.02 -9.22
C GLY A 253 11.06 -0.07 -9.75
N ILE A 254 10.97 -1.29 -9.22
CA ILE A 254 11.78 -2.41 -9.71
C ILE A 254 11.26 -2.97 -11.04
N PHE A 255 9.94 -3.08 -11.22
CA PHE A 255 9.32 -3.62 -12.43
C PHE A 255 9.64 -2.80 -13.66
N HIS A 256 9.69 -1.46 -13.52
CA HIS A 256 9.97 -0.58 -14.64
C HIS A 256 11.33 -0.88 -15.30
N GLY A 257 12.29 -1.49 -14.61
CA GLY A 257 13.54 -1.95 -15.22
C GLY A 257 13.40 -3.13 -16.19
N PHE A 258 12.25 -3.80 -16.21
CA PHE A 258 12.03 -5.07 -16.93
C PHE A 258 10.72 -5.13 -17.71
N LEU A 259 9.88 -4.08 -17.69
CA LEU A 259 8.56 -4.08 -18.36
C LEU A 259 8.65 -4.38 -19.87
N ASP A 260 9.70 -3.91 -20.53
CA ASP A 260 9.92 -4.12 -21.97
C ASP A 260 10.56 -5.47 -22.32
N ASP A 261 10.97 -6.26 -21.32
CA ASP A 261 11.61 -7.55 -21.53
C ASP A 261 10.55 -8.68 -21.44
N PRO A 262 9.96 -9.15 -22.56
CA PRO A 262 8.85 -10.12 -22.53
C PRO A 262 9.25 -11.48 -21.96
N SER A 263 10.55 -11.80 -21.96
CA SER A 263 11.08 -13.02 -21.35
C SER A 263 11.11 -12.95 -19.82
N VAL A 264 11.04 -11.76 -19.22
CA VAL A 264 11.09 -11.57 -17.77
C VAL A 264 9.67 -11.61 -17.20
N LYS A 265 9.37 -12.66 -16.44
CA LYS A 265 8.10 -12.77 -15.72
C LYS A 265 8.08 -11.76 -14.57
N ILE A 266 6.95 -11.10 -14.34
CA ILE A 266 6.83 -10.10 -13.28
C ILE A 266 5.68 -10.48 -12.36
N TYR A 267 5.98 -10.55 -11.06
CA TYR A 267 5.05 -10.98 -10.02
C TYR A 267 4.89 -9.92 -8.93
N GLY A 268 3.65 -9.48 -8.71
CA GLY A 268 3.27 -8.63 -7.60
C GLY A 268 2.57 -9.44 -6.51
N PHE A 269 3.04 -9.38 -5.27
CA PHE A 269 2.43 -10.11 -4.17
C PHE A 269 1.70 -9.20 -3.19
N GLU A 270 0.40 -9.37 -3.08
CA GLU A 270 -0.47 -8.60 -2.19
C GLU A 270 -0.75 -9.33 -0.88
N ALA A 271 -1.29 -8.62 0.12
CA ALA A 271 -1.54 -9.23 1.43
C ALA A 271 -2.81 -10.08 1.41
N GLY A 272 -2.65 -11.39 1.51
CA GLY A 272 -3.75 -12.34 1.68
C GLY A 272 -4.33 -12.33 3.10
N GLY A 273 -3.70 -11.65 4.06
CA GLY A 273 -4.17 -11.55 5.46
C GLY A 273 -4.34 -12.92 6.11
N GLU A 274 -5.48 -13.15 6.76
CA GLU A 274 -5.82 -14.45 7.35
C GLU A 274 -6.27 -15.49 6.32
N GLY A 275 -6.37 -15.09 5.05
CA GLY A 275 -6.85 -15.87 3.92
C GLY A 275 -7.86 -15.08 3.10
N VAL A 276 -7.79 -15.17 1.78
CA VAL A 276 -8.67 -14.42 0.87
C VAL A 276 -10.15 -14.73 1.04
N ASP A 277 -10.49 -15.96 1.45
CA ASP A 277 -11.88 -16.38 1.69
C ASP A 277 -12.46 -15.88 3.02
N THR A 278 -11.64 -15.29 3.90
CA THR A 278 -12.05 -14.85 5.25
C THR A 278 -12.65 -13.45 5.27
N GLY A 279 -12.48 -12.68 4.18
CA GLY A 279 -12.75 -11.24 4.15
C GLY A 279 -11.74 -10.38 4.93
N ARG A 280 -10.75 -10.98 5.61
CA ARG A 280 -9.69 -10.27 6.35
C ARG A 280 -8.37 -10.33 5.59
N HIS A 281 -8.26 -9.52 4.54
CA HIS A 281 -7.11 -9.44 3.65
C HIS A 281 -6.90 -8.02 3.11
N ALA A 282 -5.84 -7.79 2.35
CA ALA A 282 -5.62 -6.60 1.51
C ALA A 282 -5.28 -7.00 0.06
N ALA A 283 -5.90 -8.08 -0.44
CA ALA A 283 -5.75 -8.60 -1.79
C ALA A 283 -6.55 -7.79 -2.83
N THR A 284 -6.15 -6.54 -3.02
CA THR A 284 -6.87 -5.54 -3.81
C THR A 284 -6.99 -5.88 -5.30
N ILE A 285 -5.97 -6.45 -5.94
CA ILE A 285 -6.01 -6.77 -7.37
C ILE A 285 -6.71 -8.10 -7.59
N THR A 286 -6.49 -9.11 -6.73
CA THR A 286 -7.13 -10.43 -6.90
C THR A 286 -8.64 -10.38 -6.66
N LEU A 287 -9.10 -9.59 -5.67
CA LEU A 287 -10.51 -9.60 -5.25
C LEU A 287 -11.22 -8.24 -5.39
N GLY A 288 -10.49 -7.16 -5.61
CA GLY A 288 -11.08 -5.83 -5.74
C GLY A 288 -11.79 -5.62 -7.08
N LYS A 289 -12.49 -4.48 -7.16
CA LYS A 289 -13.20 -4.04 -8.36
C LYS A 289 -12.72 -2.63 -8.73
N PRO A 290 -12.78 -2.22 -10.00
CA PRO A 290 -12.44 -0.85 -10.38
C PRO A 290 -13.37 0.16 -9.69
N GLY A 291 -12.80 1.21 -9.12
CA GLY A 291 -13.54 2.31 -8.50
C GLY A 291 -12.62 3.49 -8.21
N VAL A 292 -13.10 4.49 -7.48
CA VAL A 292 -12.36 5.72 -7.21
C VAL A 292 -12.07 5.82 -5.72
N LEU A 293 -10.79 5.91 -5.37
CA LEU A 293 -10.35 6.07 -3.99
C LEU A 293 -9.11 6.97 -3.94
N HIS A 294 -9.08 7.89 -2.98
CA HIS A 294 -7.95 8.77 -2.70
C HIS A 294 -7.40 9.52 -3.94
N GLY A 295 -8.25 9.93 -4.86
CA GLY A 295 -7.84 10.78 -5.99
C GLY A 295 -7.62 10.08 -7.33
N ALA A 296 -7.68 8.73 -7.40
CA ALA A 296 -7.52 8.00 -8.65
C ALA A 296 -8.55 6.89 -8.83
N ARG A 297 -8.88 6.61 -10.09
CA ARG A 297 -9.58 5.39 -10.48
C ARG A 297 -8.59 4.22 -10.53
N SER A 298 -8.82 3.18 -9.75
CA SER A 298 -7.96 1.98 -9.63
C SER A 298 -8.76 0.77 -9.16
N TYR A 299 -8.15 -0.40 -9.02
CA TYR A 299 -8.74 -1.46 -8.21
C TYR A 299 -8.78 -1.04 -6.73
N LEU A 300 -9.90 -1.31 -6.06
CA LEU A 300 -10.03 -1.24 -4.61
C LEU A 300 -10.97 -2.33 -4.09
N MET A 301 -10.82 -2.63 -2.79
CA MET A 301 -11.75 -3.44 -2.04
C MET A 301 -13.01 -2.63 -1.71
N GLN A 302 -14.13 -2.98 -2.32
CA GLN A 302 -15.41 -2.31 -2.13
C GLN A 302 -16.57 -3.31 -2.16
N ASP A 303 -17.63 -3.00 -1.43
CA ASP A 303 -18.88 -3.77 -1.45
C ASP A 303 -19.72 -3.44 -2.69
N ASP A 304 -20.92 -4.02 -2.77
CA ASP A 304 -21.81 -3.83 -3.92
C ASP A 304 -22.42 -2.42 -4.01
N ASP A 305 -22.41 -1.66 -2.90
CA ASP A 305 -22.83 -0.26 -2.84
C ASP A 305 -21.68 0.71 -3.12
N GLY A 306 -20.46 0.20 -3.36
CA GLY A 306 -19.26 0.98 -3.62
C GLY A 306 -18.60 1.55 -2.37
N GLN A 307 -18.97 1.08 -1.17
CA GLN A 307 -18.30 1.48 0.07
C GLN A 307 -16.97 0.75 0.20
N THR A 308 -15.93 1.46 0.62
CA THR A 308 -14.60 0.87 0.84
C THR A 308 -14.64 -0.13 1.99
N ILE A 309 -14.26 -1.38 1.71
CA ILE A 309 -14.13 -2.44 2.71
C ILE A 309 -12.82 -2.21 3.48
N GLU A 310 -12.85 -2.47 4.79
CA GLU A 310 -11.65 -2.42 5.63
C GLU A 310 -10.67 -3.52 5.24
N SER A 311 -9.42 -3.15 5.01
CA SER A 311 -8.35 -4.12 4.72
C SER A 311 -7.80 -4.71 6.02
N HIS A 312 -7.12 -5.85 5.90
CA HIS A 312 -6.41 -6.44 7.02
C HIS A 312 -5.11 -7.11 6.57
N SER A 313 -4.01 -6.81 7.27
CA SER A 313 -2.77 -7.57 7.19
C SER A 313 -1.97 -7.42 8.48
N ILE A 314 -1.17 -8.44 8.84
CA ILE A 314 -0.14 -8.29 9.88
C ILE A 314 0.91 -7.22 9.52
N SER A 315 1.04 -6.87 8.24
CA SER A 315 1.97 -5.87 7.72
C SER A 315 1.28 -4.52 7.52
N ALA A 316 1.45 -3.58 8.45
CA ALA A 316 0.85 -2.23 8.35
C ALA A 316 1.26 -1.47 7.07
N GLY A 317 2.36 -1.85 6.41
CA GLY A 317 2.77 -1.27 5.13
C GLY A 317 2.03 -1.79 3.90
N LEU A 318 1.26 -2.86 4.05
CA LEU A 318 0.47 -3.52 3.00
C LEU A 318 -1.03 -3.52 3.30
N ASP A 319 -1.41 -3.13 4.53
CA ASP A 319 -2.79 -2.96 4.95
C ASP A 319 -3.42 -1.69 4.33
N TYR A 320 -3.78 -1.80 3.05
CA TYR A 320 -4.37 -0.73 2.26
C TYR A 320 -5.40 -1.29 1.28
N PRO A 321 -6.64 -0.78 1.26
CA PRO A 321 -7.72 -1.36 0.45
C PRO A 321 -7.67 -0.94 -1.03
N GLY A 322 -6.70 -0.12 -1.43
CA GLY A 322 -6.51 0.35 -2.81
C GLY A 322 -5.18 -0.11 -3.40
N VAL A 323 -4.93 0.24 -4.66
CA VAL A 323 -3.62 0.02 -5.31
C VAL A 323 -3.32 1.13 -6.30
N GLY A 324 -2.04 1.33 -6.63
CA GLY A 324 -1.62 2.28 -7.66
C GLY A 324 -2.25 2.01 -9.04
N PRO A 325 -2.69 3.04 -9.78
CA PRO A 325 -3.41 2.88 -11.05
C PRO A 325 -2.59 2.18 -12.14
N GLU A 326 -1.27 2.36 -12.15
CA GLU A 326 -0.40 1.70 -13.12
C GLU A 326 -0.34 0.17 -12.88
N HIS A 327 -0.47 -0.29 -11.64
CA HIS A 327 -0.60 -1.73 -11.37
C HIS A 327 -1.93 -2.29 -11.83
N SER A 328 -3.03 -1.55 -11.66
CA SER A 328 -4.34 -1.94 -12.21
C SER A 328 -4.29 -2.07 -13.74
N TYR A 329 -3.62 -1.13 -14.39
CA TYR A 329 -3.38 -1.20 -15.83
C TYR A 329 -2.52 -2.41 -16.23
N LEU A 330 -1.41 -2.65 -15.53
CA LEU A 330 -0.51 -3.77 -15.79
C LEU A 330 -1.15 -5.14 -15.54
N ALA A 331 -2.10 -5.23 -14.59
CA ALA A 331 -2.92 -6.42 -14.36
C ALA A 331 -3.86 -6.68 -15.54
N ASP A 332 -4.59 -5.66 -15.99
CA ASP A 332 -5.57 -5.79 -17.08
C ASP A 332 -4.95 -6.20 -18.41
N ILE A 333 -3.75 -5.71 -18.72
CA ILE A 333 -3.03 -6.11 -19.94
C ILE A 333 -2.25 -7.43 -19.78
N GLY A 334 -2.28 -8.04 -18.59
CA GLY A 334 -1.59 -9.30 -18.30
C GLY A 334 -0.06 -9.21 -18.28
N ARG A 335 0.52 -8.01 -18.12
CA ARG A 335 1.99 -7.84 -18.08
C ARG A 335 2.57 -8.29 -16.75
N VAL A 336 1.83 -8.10 -15.66
CA VAL A 336 2.22 -8.49 -14.29
C VAL A 336 1.17 -9.47 -13.75
N THR A 337 1.64 -10.55 -13.14
CA THR A 337 0.77 -11.50 -12.42
C THR A 337 0.72 -11.11 -10.95
N TYR A 338 -0.48 -11.02 -10.39
CA TYR A 338 -0.69 -10.67 -8.98
C TYR A 338 -1.19 -11.86 -8.20
N GLU A 339 -0.60 -12.12 -7.03
CA GLU A 339 -0.96 -13.25 -6.18
C GLU A 339 -1.06 -12.83 -4.70
N PRO A 340 -2.08 -13.31 -3.95
CA PRO A 340 -2.20 -13.05 -2.53
C PRO A 340 -1.31 -13.98 -1.71
N ILE A 341 -0.66 -13.44 -0.68
CA ILE A 341 0.17 -14.21 0.27
C ILE A 341 -0.33 -13.99 1.68
N THR A 342 -0.65 -15.07 2.37
CA THR A 342 -1.22 -15.03 3.73
C THR A 342 -0.19 -14.56 4.76
N ASP A 343 -0.69 -14.06 5.89
CA ASP A 343 0.14 -13.63 7.03
C ASP A 343 1.04 -14.77 7.52
N SER A 344 0.56 -16.02 7.46
CA SER A 344 1.34 -17.21 7.84
C SER A 344 2.50 -17.48 6.89
N GLU A 345 2.25 -17.44 5.57
CA GLU A 345 3.30 -17.60 4.55
C GLU A 345 4.35 -16.49 4.65
N ALA A 346 3.92 -15.26 4.89
CA ALA A 346 4.79 -14.10 5.08
C ALA A 346 5.71 -14.23 6.29
N MET A 347 5.16 -14.66 7.43
CA MET A 347 5.93 -14.83 8.66
C MET A 347 6.92 -16.00 8.60
N GLU A 348 6.57 -17.06 7.88
CA GLU A 348 7.50 -18.16 7.62
C GLU A 348 8.66 -17.69 6.72
N ALA A 349 8.39 -16.88 5.69
CA ALA A 349 9.41 -16.28 4.82
C ALA A 349 10.39 -15.43 5.62
N PHE A 350 9.84 -14.57 6.46
CA PHE A 350 10.60 -13.72 7.37
C PHE A 350 11.51 -14.56 8.28
N ARG A 351 10.95 -15.59 8.93
CA ARG A 351 11.69 -16.47 9.83
C ARG A 351 12.82 -17.21 9.13
N LEU A 352 12.56 -17.73 7.92
CA LEU A 352 13.56 -18.43 7.12
C LEU A 352 14.70 -17.49 6.74
N LEU A 353 14.41 -16.32 6.19
CA LEU A 353 15.44 -15.38 5.77
C LEU A 353 16.35 -14.95 6.93
N CYS A 354 15.76 -14.64 8.09
CA CYS A 354 16.52 -14.32 9.29
C CYS A 354 17.51 -15.43 9.67
N ARG A 355 17.08 -16.70 9.58
CA ARG A 355 17.89 -17.87 9.96
C ARG A 355 18.89 -18.29 8.88
N THR A 356 18.60 -18.02 7.61
CA THR A 356 19.46 -18.45 6.50
C THR A 356 20.48 -17.40 6.10
N GLU A 357 20.11 -16.12 6.10
CA GLU A 357 20.93 -15.02 5.57
C GLU A 357 21.35 -13.99 6.63
N GLY A 358 20.96 -14.18 7.90
CA GLY A 358 21.29 -13.25 8.99
C GLY A 358 20.74 -11.83 8.78
N SER A 359 19.81 -11.66 7.84
CA SER A 359 19.20 -10.40 7.49
C SER A 359 17.87 -10.31 8.22
N SER A 360 17.71 -9.32 9.10
CA SER A 360 16.40 -8.95 9.66
C SER A 360 15.77 -7.92 8.73
N PRO A 361 14.90 -8.30 7.79
CA PRO A 361 14.17 -7.33 6.98
C PRO A 361 13.33 -6.43 7.92
N PRO A 362 12.93 -5.22 7.49
CA PRO A 362 12.23 -4.27 8.36
C PRO A 362 11.01 -4.89 9.05
N SER A 363 10.66 -4.36 10.23
CA SER A 363 9.70 -4.88 11.24
C SER A 363 8.22 -4.99 10.82
N SER A 364 7.95 -5.09 9.52
CA SER A 364 6.65 -5.36 8.91
C SER A 364 6.94 -6.37 7.80
N PRO A 365 6.28 -7.55 7.73
CA PRO A 365 6.59 -8.55 6.72
C PRO A 365 6.28 -7.96 5.34
N ARG A 366 7.31 -7.40 4.70
CA ARG A 366 7.33 -7.03 3.28
C ARG A 366 7.70 -8.23 2.41
N MET A 367 7.80 -9.42 3.01
CA MET A 367 8.16 -10.68 2.35
C MET A 367 6.94 -11.53 2.10
N HIS A 368 6.10 -11.05 1.21
CA HIS A 368 5.06 -11.85 0.57
C HIS A 368 5.63 -12.60 -0.63
N TRP A 369 6.75 -13.30 -0.51
CA TRP A 369 7.38 -13.95 -1.68
C TRP A 369 7.58 -15.47 -1.52
N LEU A 370 7.08 -16.11 -0.45
CA LEU A 370 7.05 -17.57 -0.42
C LEU A 370 5.91 -18.15 -1.31
N GLY A 371 6.07 -17.99 -2.63
CA GLY A 371 5.44 -18.79 -3.69
C GLY A 371 6.35 -19.80 -4.44
N PRO A 372 7.70 -19.91 -4.24
CA PRO A 372 8.50 -20.86 -5.02
C PRO A 372 8.15 -22.34 -4.80
N SER A 373 7.63 -22.71 -3.64
CA SER A 373 7.22 -24.09 -3.35
C SER A 373 6.03 -24.54 -4.20
N ARG A 374 5.15 -23.61 -4.64
CA ARG A 374 4.11 -23.93 -5.64
C ARG A 374 4.71 -24.13 -7.03
N TRP A 375 5.73 -23.36 -7.39
CA TRP A 375 6.28 -23.35 -8.76
C TRP A 375 7.30 -24.45 -9.04
N ALA A 376 8.01 -24.94 -8.03
CA ALA A 376 8.89 -26.11 -8.16
C ALA A 376 8.12 -27.42 -8.38
N SER A 377 6.81 -27.45 -8.10
CA SER A 377 5.99 -28.67 -8.12
C SER A 377 5.34 -29.00 -9.47
N GLY A 378 5.51 -28.16 -10.51
CA GLY A 378 5.03 -28.46 -11.87
C GLY A 378 3.52 -28.73 -12.01
N SER A 379 2.71 -28.37 -11.01
CA SER A 379 1.27 -28.66 -11.02
C SER A 379 0.49 -27.47 -11.62
N PRO A 380 -0.14 -27.62 -12.79
CA PRO A 380 -1.00 -26.57 -13.32
C PRO A 380 -2.22 -26.38 -12.38
N PRO A 381 -2.71 -25.15 -12.19
CA PRO A 381 -3.98 -24.95 -11.51
C PRO A 381 -5.08 -25.66 -12.31
N ARG A 382 -5.87 -26.50 -11.63
CA ARG A 382 -7.05 -27.13 -12.22
C ARG A 382 -7.99 -26.02 -12.69
N ALA A 383 -8.09 -25.85 -14.00
CA ALA A 383 -9.11 -25.03 -14.62
C ALA A 383 -10.46 -25.75 -14.48
N GLU A 384 -11.17 -25.53 -13.36
CA GLU A 384 -12.61 -25.76 -13.36
C GLU A 384 -13.25 -24.68 -14.21
N THR A 385 -13.59 -25.08 -15.43
CA THR A 385 -14.26 -24.28 -16.43
C THR A 385 -15.70 -24.04 -15.96
N GLN A 386 -15.95 -23.00 -15.18
CA GLN A 386 -17.31 -22.49 -14.99
C GLN A 386 -17.73 -21.77 -16.27
N GLN A 387 -18.23 -22.57 -17.23
CA GLN A 387 -19.03 -22.06 -18.34
C GLN A 387 -20.22 -21.28 -17.77
N ARG A 388 -20.15 -19.95 -17.87
CA ARG A 388 -21.31 -19.06 -17.79
C ARG A 388 -22.31 -19.48 -18.87
N ARG A 389 -23.31 -20.28 -18.51
CA ARG A 389 -24.51 -20.45 -19.32
C ARG A 389 -25.41 -19.24 -19.10
N SER A 390 -25.51 -18.42 -20.13
CA SER A 390 -26.58 -17.46 -20.36
C SER A 390 -27.94 -18.14 -20.17
N TRP A 391 -28.77 -17.63 -19.26
CA TRP A 391 -30.20 -17.90 -19.28
C TRP A 391 -30.91 -16.61 -19.66
N SER A 392 -31.41 -16.60 -20.90
CA SER A 392 -32.37 -15.64 -21.42
C SER A 392 -33.63 -16.41 -21.77
N SER A 393 -34.78 -15.92 -21.27
CA SER A 393 -36.18 -16.33 -21.56
C SER A 393 -36.52 -17.82 -21.28
N THR A 394 -37.66 -18.23 -20.72
CA THR A 394 -39.05 -17.78 -20.94
C THR A 394 -39.93 -18.45 -19.86
N CYS A 395 -40.94 -17.76 -19.33
CA CYS A 395 -42.07 -18.41 -18.63
C CYS A 395 -42.89 -19.25 -19.62
N PRO A 396 -43.53 -20.35 -19.18
CA PRO A 396 -44.96 -20.26 -18.86
C PRO A 396 -45.48 -21.20 -17.74
N GLY A 397 -46.52 -20.73 -17.03
CA GLY A 397 -47.81 -21.45 -16.91
C GLY A 397 -48.00 -22.56 -15.86
N ALA A 398 -48.49 -22.15 -14.69
CA ALA A 398 -49.49 -22.76 -13.77
C ALA A 398 -49.92 -24.25 -13.89
N ALA A 399 -49.96 -24.96 -12.75
CA ALA A 399 -51.18 -25.56 -12.15
C ALA A 399 -50.92 -26.40 -10.87
N THR A 400 -51.50 -25.92 -9.75
CA THR A 400 -52.20 -26.61 -8.64
C THR A 400 -51.93 -28.09 -8.26
N ARG A 401 -51.63 -28.34 -6.96
CA ARG A 401 -52.37 -29.23 -6.01
C ARG A 401 -51.68 -29.41 -4.64
N THR A 402 -52.26 -28.82 -3.57
CA THR A 402 -52.89 -29.45 -2.37
C THR A 402 -52.04 -30.35 -1.44
N LEU A 403 -51.79 -29.84 -0.22
CA LEU A 403 -51.55 -30.56 1.05
C LEU A 403 -52.85 -31.27 1.54
N PRO A 404 -52.86 -32.31 2.42
CA PRO A 404 -52.54 -32.19 3.86
C PRO A 404 -51.99 -33.48 4.59
N PRO A 405 -51.74 -33.45 5.94
CA PRO A 405 -50.88 -34.36 6.75
C PRO A 405 -51.73 -35.40 7.56
N PRO A 406 -51.44 -35.89 8.81
CA PRO A 406 -50.27 -35.91 9.72
C PRO A 406 -50.03 -37.28 10.45
N ARG A 407 -49.16 -37.28 11.50
CA ARG A 407 -49.12 -38.10 12.76
C ARG A 407 -47.79 -38.83 12.97
N ASN A 408 -47.26 -39.09 14.17
CA ASN A 408 -47.29 -38.52 15.53
C ASN A 408 -46.53 -39.53 16.42
N GLY A 409 -45.87 -39.07 17.47
CA GLY A 409 -45.57 -39.86 18.68
C GLY A 409 -44.11 -40.31 18.83
N SER A 410 -43.26 -39.65 19.64
CA SER A 410 -43.18 -39.68 21.13
C SER A 410 -42.38 -40.90 21.62
N THR A 411 -41.39 -40.86 22.53
CA THR A 411 -41.25 -40.22 23.87
C THR A 411 -39.76 -40.30 24.29
N CYS A 412 -39.11 -39.29 24.89
CA CYS A 412 -39.17 -38.74 26.27
C CYS A 412 -38.27 -39.46 27.30
N TRP A 413 -37.30 -38.72 27.89
CA TRP A 413 -37.09 -38.65 29.35
C TRP A 413 -36.59 -37.26 29.77
N THR A 414 -37.27 -36.74 30.79
CA THR A 414 -37.20 -35.44 31.46
C THR A 414 -36.31 -35.46 32.72
N ARG A 415 -35.77 -34.30 33.12
CA ARG A 415 -35.84 -33.82 34.52
C ARG A 415 -35.87 -32.29 34.60
N ILE A 416 -36.74 -31.79 35.49
CA ILE A 416 -37.26 -30.42 35.63
C ILE A 416 -36.95 -29.91 37.06
N ARG A 417 -36.32 -28.70 37.15
CA ARG A 417 -36.54 -27.51 38.05
C ARG A 417 -36.67 -27.68 39.60
N PRO A 418 -36.73 -26.61 40.47
CA PRO A 418 -36.99 -25.17 40.24
C PRO A 418 -36.23 -24.08 41.08
N LYS A 419 -36.43 -22.80 40.68
CA LYS A 419 -36.24 -21.52 41.44
C LYS A 419 -37.38 -21.29 42.45
N PRO A 420 -37.27 -20.37 43.44
CA PRO A 420 -37.86 -18.99 43.37
C PRO A 420 -37.07 -17.87 44.15
N SER A 421 -36.80 -16.66 43.63
CA SER A 421 -37.50 -15.33 43.73
C SER A 421 -37.47 -14.52 45.07
N SER A 422 -36.76 -13.35 45.09
CA SER A 422 -37.01 -11.96 45.64
C SER A 422 -37.77 -11.70 46.98
N PRO A 423 -37.73 -10.52 47.71
CA PRO A 423 -37.58 -9.11 47.22
C PRO A 423 -36.96 -8.00 48.16
N LYS A 424 -36.77 -6.80 47.55
CA LYS A 424 -36.81 -5.36 47.99
C LYS A 424 -36.67 -4.91 49.48
N ARG A 425 -35.91 -3.81 49.69
CA ARG A 425 -36.29 -2.59 50.47
C ARG A 425 -35.62 -1.30 49.91
N GLY A 426 -36.40 -0.24 49.70
CA GLY A 426 -36.00 1.20 49.65
C GLY A 426 -35.82 1.74 51.08
N ASN A 427 -35.47 2.99 51.41
CA ASN A 427 -35.55 4.36 50.85
C ASN A 427 -34.28 5.13 51.35
N SER A 428 -33.93 6.40 51.08
CA SER A 428 -34.69 7.66 50.91
C SER A 428 -33.74 8.84 50.59
N CYS A 429 -34.29 9.84 49.86
CA CYS A 429 -34.07 11.30 49.91
C CYS A 429 -32.74 11.90 49.41
N GLU A 430 -32.73 12.71 48.32
CA GLU A 430 -33.04 14.18 48.24
C GLU A 430 -31.95 15.01 48.97
N HIS A 431 -31.29 16.05 48.43
CA HIS A 431 -31.67 17.14 47.51
C HIS A 431 -30.41 17.79 46.89
N ARG A 432 -30.51 18.26 45.64
CA ARG A 432 -29.81 19.45 45.08
C ARG A 432 -30.62 20.72 45.48
N PRO A 433 -30.22 21.98 45.17
CA PRO A 433 -28.96 22.57 44.67
C PRO A 433 -28.58 23.88 45.43
N ASP A 434 -27.46 24.55 45.09
CA ASP A 434 -27.45 25.96 44.60
C ASP A 434 -26.08 26.67 44.63
N HIS A 435 -25.78 27.28 43.46
CA HIS A 435 -25.23 28.61 43.16
C HIS A 435 -23.91 29.22 43.73
N GLN A 436 -23.34 30.06 42.84
CA GLN A 436 -22.31 31.13 42.96
C GLN A 436 -20.87 30.67 42.67
N GLN A 437 -20.23 30.98 41.53
CA GLN A 437 -19.95 32.24 40.81
C GLN A 437 -19.03 33.22 41.57
N ILE A 438 -18.08 33.82 40.82
CA ILE A 438 -17.02 34.80 41.17
C ILE A 438 -15.69 34.12 41.56
N GLY A 439 -14.51 34.42 41.01
CA GLY A 439 -14.06 35.42 40.04
C GLY A 439 -12.55 35.68 40.21
N SER A 440 -11.82 35.70 39.10
CA SER A 440 -10.61 36.50 38.78
C SER A 440 -9.37 36.58 39.70
N ARG A 441 -8.19 36.55 39.02
CA ARG A 441 -6.85 37.09 39.38
C ARG A 441 -6.02 36.30 40.41
N HIS A 442 -4.94 35.67 39.95
CA HIS A 442 -3.64 36.33 39.79
C HIS A 442 -2.72 35.57 38.85
#